data_AF-A0A8J7SCZ7-F1
#
_entry.id   AF-A0A8J7SCZ7-F1
#
_cell.length_a   1.000
_cell.length_b   1.000
_cell.length_c   1.000
_cell.angle_alpha   90.00
_cell.angle_beta   90.00
_cell.angle_gamma   90.00
#
_symmetry.space_group_name_H-M   'P 1'
#
loop_
_entity.id
_entity.type
_entity.pdbx_description
1 polymer ?
#
loop_
_entity_poly.entity_id
_entity_poly.type
_entity_poly.pdbx_seq_one_letter_code
_entity_poly.pdbx_strand_id
1 'polypeptide(L)'
;MSGHGGRRLGAGRKPGAVSQAKRFIAEMAREHSEEALAALIDVALHGKSEAARVSAANSILDRAYGRPKTMADPLNQPSSGIFAIDSSMSDKEATEAYLRLLEAI
;
A
#
# COMPACT_ATOMS: atom_id res chain seq x y z
N MET A 1 43.23 -0.95 -5.17
CA MET A 1 42.16 0.07 -5.01
C MET A 1 40.82 -0.60 -5.27
N SER A 2 40.03 -0.81 -4.22
CA SER A 2 38.76 -1.53 -4.27
C SER A 2 37.67 -0.61 -4.81
N GLY A 3 37.29 -0.78 -6.08
CA GLY A 3 36.18 -0.04 -6.70
C GLY A 3 34.86 -0.51 -6.14
N HIS A 4 34.31 0.20 -5.17
CA HIS A 4 33.00 -0.11 -4.60
C HIS A 4 31.90 0.21 -5.62
N GLY A 5 30.98 -0.74 -5.84
CA GLY A 5 29.99 -0.70 -6.90
C GLY A 5 29.06 0.51 -6.83
N GLY A 6 29.27 1.48 -7.72
CA GLY A 6 28.36 2.60 -7.95
C GLY A 6 27.05 2.17 -8.62
N ARG A 7 26.04 3.05 -8.55
CA ARG A 7 24.73 2.84 -9.18
C ARG A 7 24.89 2.67 -10.69
N ARG A 8 24.49 1.51 -11.20
CA ARG A 8 24.42 1.16 -12.64
C ARG A 8 22.94 1.07 -13.02
N LEU A 9 22.57 1.37 -14.27
CA LEU A 9 21.23 1.03 -14.76
C LEU A 9 20.99 -0.48 -14.58
N GLY A 10 19.93 -0.86 -13.88
CA GLY A 10 19.62 -2.26 -13.55
C GLY A 10 20.41 -2.83 -12.35
N ALA A 11 21.29 -2.07 -11.71
CA ALA A 11 21.97 -2.50 -10.50
C ALA A 11 21.16 -2.12 -9.25
N GLY A 12 20.98 -3.11 -8.36
CA GLY A 12 20.19 -2.98 -7.15
C GLY A 12 19.34 -4.22 -6.93
N ARG A 13 18.72 -4.29 -5.74
CA ARG A 13 17.76 -5.34 -5.43
C ARG A 13 16.50 -5.09 -6.26
N LYS A 14 16.01 -6.11 -6.98
CA LYS A 14 14.77 -5.99 -7.77
C LYS A 14 13.65 -5.43 -6.89
N PRO A 15 12.84 -4.47 -7.37
CA PRO A 15 11.71 -3.94 -6.61
C PRO A 15 10.78 -5.10 -6.21
N GLY A 16 10.34 -5.11 -4.95
CA GLY A 16 9.53 -6.18 -4.37
C GLY A 16 10.31 -7.42 -3.87
N ALA A 17 11.61 -7.54 -4.15
CA ALA A 17 12.41 -8.62 -3.58
C ALA A 17 12.67 -8.35 -2.09
N VAL A 18 12.03 -9.11 -1.20
CA VAL A 18 12.32 -9.12 0.24
C VAL A 18 13.41 -10.14 0.57
N SER A 19 14.22 -9.91 1.61
CA SER A 19 15.25 -10.87 2.03
C SER A 19 14.60 -12.18 2.52
N GLN A 20 15.32 -13.29 2.40
CA GLN A 20 14.85 -14.59 2.90
C GLN A 20 14.56 -14.52 4.40
N ALA A 21 15.43 -13.86 5.17
CA ALA A 21 15.22 -13.63 6.60
C ALA A 21 13.89 -12.90 6.89
N LYS A 22 13.52 -11.90 6.08
CA LYS A 22 12.25 -11.18 6.24
C LYS A 22 11.04 -12.08 5.94
N ARG A 23 11.14 -13.01 4.98
CA ARG A 23 10.08 -13.99 4.69
C ARG A 23 9.91 -14.96 5.85
N PHE A 24 11.01 -15.50 6.34
CA PHE A 24 11.02 -16.44 7.46
C PHE A 24 10.41 -15.83 8.73
N ILE A 25 10.77 -14.59 9.08
CA ILE A 25 10.15 -13.88 10.22
C ILE A 25 8.65 -13.68 10.00
N ALA A 26 8.22 -13.35 8.79
CA ALA A 26 6.81 -13.19 8.47
C ALA A 26 6.03 -14.51 8.57
N GLU A 27 6.66 -15.64 8.24
CA GLU A 27 6.07 -16.97 8.40
C GLU A 27 5.91 -17.32 9.88
N MET A 28 6.95 -17.18 10.70
CA MET A 28 6.85 -17.37 12.16
C MET A 28 5.76 -16.46 12.78
N ALA A 29 5.67 -15.21 12.33
CA ALA A 29 4.64 -14.29 12.83
C ALA A 29 3.21 -14.71 12.47
N ARG A 30 3.01 -15.44 11.36
CA ARG A 30 1.69 -15.97 10.98
C ARG A 30 1.26 -17.13 11.88
N GLU A 31 2.21 -17.93 12.35
CA GLU A 31 1.93 -19.05 13.27
C GLU A 31 1.32 -18.55 14.59
N HIS A 32 1.73 -17.37 15.06
CA HIS A 32 1.19 -16.73 16.28
C HIS A 32 -0.07 -15.88 16.05
N SER A 33 -0.70 -15.97 14.87
CA SER A 33 -1.85 -15.12 14.55
C SER A 33 -3.06 -15.36 15.45
N GLU A 34 -3.30 -16.61 15.87
CA GLU A 34 -4.40 -16.97 16.78
C GLU A 34 -4.18 -16.40 18.19
N GLU A 35 -2.98 -16.55 18.74
CA GLU A 35 -2.61 -15.99 20.05
C GLU A 35 -2.67 -14.45 20.04
N ALA A 36 -2.22 -13.82 18.96
CA ALA A 36 -2.30 -12.39 18.80
C ALA A 36 -3.76 -11.89 18.74
N LEU A 37 -4.65 -12.66 18.10
CA LEU A 37 -6.08 -12.36 18.08
C LEU A 37 -6.70 -12.50 19.47
N ALA A 38 -6.36 -13.56 20.21
CA ALA A 38 -6.82 -13.75 21.58
C ALA A 38 -6.38 -12.60 22.49
N ALA A 39 -5.15 -12.12 22.36
CA ALA A 39 -4.66 -10.95 23.09
C ALA A 39 -5.42 -9.67 22.73
N LEU A 40 -5.78 -9.45 21.46
CA LEU A 40 -6.61 -8.31 21.07
C LEU A 40 -8.02 -8.38 21.67
N ILE A 41 -8.62 -9.57 21.72
CA ILE A 41 -9.92 -9.79 22.36
C ILE A 41 -9.83 -9.50 23.86
N ASP A 42 -8.78 -9.99 24.53
CA ASP A 42 -8.57 -9.71 25.95
C ASP A 42 -8.40 -8.21 26.22
N VAL A 43 -7.60 -7.51 25.41
CA VAL A 43 -7.44 -6.05 25.52
C VAL A 43 -8.77 -5.34 25.25
N ALA A 44 -9.59 -5.80 24.31
CA ALA A 44 -10.89 -5.21 24.01
C ALA A 44 -11.88 -5.35 25.17
N LEU A 45 -11.81 -6.45 25.93
CA LEU A 45 -12.72 -6.74 27.04
C LEU A 45 -12.23 -6.18 28.39
N HIS A 46 -10.94 -6.31 28.68
CA HIS A 46 -10.35 -6.05 30.00
C HIS A 46 -9.30 -4.93 30.00
N GLY A 47 -9.11 -4.25 28.86
CA GLY A 47 -8.12 -3.19 28.71
C GLY A 47 -8.28 -2.07 29.73
N LYS A 48 -7.15 -1.67 30.33
CA LYS A 48 -7.08 -0.62 31.37
C LYS A 48 -7.47 0.79 30.89
N SER A 49 -7.49 1.02 29.58
CA SER A 49 -7.84 2.32 28.97
C SER A 49 -8.90 2.13 27.90
N GLU A 50 -9.87 3.05 27.86
CA GLU A 50 -10.88 3.12 26.79
C GLU A 50 -10.21 3.15 25.41
N ALA A 51 -9.14 3.93 25.26
CA ALA A 51 -8.42 4.05 24.00
C ALA A 51 -7.81 2.70 23.56
N ALA A 52 -7.30 1.91 24.51
CA ALA A 52 -6.77 0.58 24.22
C ALA A 52 -7.87 -0.38 23.75
N ARG A 53 -9.04 -0.35 24.40
CA ARG A 53 -10.18 -1.19 23.98
C ARG A 53 -10.70 -0.81 22.61
N VAL A 54 -10.89 0.49 22.36
CA VAL A 54 -11.36 0.99 21.06
C VAL A 54 -10.37 0.63 19.96
N SER A 55 -9.07 0.81 20.20
CA SER A 55 -8.02 0.43 19.24
C SER A 55 -8.02 -1.08 18.94
N ALA A 56 -8.18 -1.92 19.97
CA ALA A 56 -8.26 -3.37 19.81
C ALA A 56 -9.53 -3.80 19.07
N ALA A 57 -10.69 -3.22 19.40
CA ALA A 57 -11.95 -3.48 18.73
C ALA A 57 -11.90 -3.10 17.24
N ASN A 58 -11.40 -1.90 16.93
CA ASN A 58 -11.21 -1.45 15.54
C ASN A 58 -10.26 -2.39 14.78
N SER A 59 -9.17 -2.81 15.44
CA SER A 59 -8.22 -3.77 14.87
C SER A 59 -8.86 -5.11 14.51
N ILE A 60 -9.81 -5.61 15.31
CA ILE A 60 -10.54 -6.85 15.01
C ILE A 60 -11.49 -6.63 13.81
N LEU A 61 -12.26 -5.54 13.83
CA LEU A 61 -13.22 -5.21 12.76
C LEU A 61 -12.54 -5.01 11.40
N ASP A 62 -11.43 -4.26 11.39
CA ASP A 62 -10.61 -4.02 10.20
C ASP A 62 -10.11 -5.32 9.55
N ARG A 63 -9.91 -6.38 10.34
CA ARG A 63 -9.48 -7.69 9.84
C ARG A 63 -10.65 -8.55 9.36
N ALA A 64 -11.79 -8.47 10.04
CA ALA A 64 -12.99 -9.23 9.68
C ALA A 64 -13.65 -8.72 8.40
N TYR A 65 -13.72 -7.39 8.23
CA TYR A 65 -14.45 -6.74 7.14
C TYR A 65 -13.55 -6.01 6.14
N GLY A 66 -12.25 -5.93 6.44
CA GLY A 66 -11.32 -5.09 5.69
C GLY A 66 -11.45 -3.62 6.09
N ARG A 67 -10.44 -2.81 5.72
CA ARG A 67 -10.52 -1.36 5.85
C ARG A 67 -11.24 -0.77 4.64
N PRO A 68 -12.11 0.24 4.84
CA PRO A 68 -12.68 0.97 3.71
C PRO A 68 -11.55 1.51 2.85
N LYS A 69 -11.67 1.34 1.53
CA LYS A 69 -10.70 1.86 0.57
C LYS A 69 -10.77 3.39 0.67
N THR A 70 -9.82 3.99 1.37
CA THR A 70 -9.60 5.44 1.28
C THR A 70 -9.41 5.74 -0.19
N MET A 71 -10.21 6.65 -0.73
CA MET A 71 -9.97 7.23 -2.05
C MET A 71 -8.61 7.89 -1.94
N ALA A 72 -7.58 7.21 -2.43
CA ALA A 72 -6.21 7.62 -2.22
C ALA A 72 -6.00 9.00 -2.84
N ASP A 73 -5.24 9.83 -2.10
CA ASP A 73 -4.52 11.01 -2.58
C ASP A 73 -4.19 10.90 -4.09
N PRO A 74 -4.54 11.92 -4.91
CA PRO A 74 -4.21 11.95 -6.33
C PRO A 74 -2.75 11.62 -6.66
N LEU A 75 -1.83 11.76 -5.69
CA LEU A 75 -0.39 11.52 -5.84
C LEU A 75 0.06 10.06 -5.64
N ASN A 76 -0.81 9.15 -5.20
CA ASN A 76 -0.46 7.72 -4.99
C ASN A 76 -1.39 6.77 -5.76
N GLN A 77 -1.61 7.07 -7.03
CA GLN A 77 -2.31 6.18 -7.95
C GLN A 77 -1.33 5.12 -8.48
N PRO A 78 -1.69 3.82 -8.49
CA PRO A 78 -1.02 2.89 -9.39
C PRO A 78 -1.21 3.43 -10.81
N SER A 79 -0.11 3.52 -11.56
CA SER A 79 -0.01 4.07 -12.92
C SER A 79 -0.80 3.24 -13.93
N SER A 80 -2.11 3.18 -13.77
CA SER A 80 -3.05 2.54 -14.68
C SER A 80 -4.17 3.55 -14.96
N GLY A 81 -3.92 4.44 -15.92
CA GLY A 81 -4.99 4.94 -16.76
C GLY A 81 -5.44 6.39 -16.59
N ILE A 82 -4.61 7.33 -16.12
CA ILE A 82 -4.83 8.74 -16.44
C ILE A 82 -3.71 9.17 -17.39
N PHE A 83 -4.07 9.34 -18.67
CA PHE A 83 -3.17 9.95 -19.65
C PHE A 83 -2.81 11.34 -19.14
N ALA A 84 -1.53 11.54 -18.88
CA ALA A 84 -0.98 12.82 -18.48
C ALA A 84 -1.30 13.84 -19.57
N ILE A 85 -2.15 14.81 -19.25
CA ILE A 85 -2.17 16.07 -19.98
C ILE A 85 -0.91 16.80 -19.51
N ASP A 86 0.20 16.58 -20.20
CA ASP A 86 1.45 17.26 -19.94
C ASP A 86 1.34 18.70 -20.47
N SER A 87 1.93 19.66 -19.76
CA SER A 87 2.04 21.07 -20.15
C SER A 87 2.85 21.27 -21.45
N SER A 88 3.38 20.19 -22.03
CA SER A 88 4.04 20.15 -23.34
C SER A 88 3.10 19.79 -24.50
N MET A 89 1.85 19.40 -24.24
CA MET A 89 0.86 19.13 -25.29
C MET A 89 0.49 20.44 -25.97
N SER A 90 0.60 20.46 -27.30
CA SER A 90 0.08 21.58 -28.07
C SER A 90 -1.44 21.67 -27.89
N ASP A 91 -2.01 22.89 -27.96
CA ASP A 91 -3.46 23.12 -27.77
C ASP A 91 -4.34 22.18 -28.62
N LYS A 92 -3.81 21.75 -29.77
CA LYS A 92 -4.46 20.80 -30.68
C LYS A 92 -4.52 19.38 -30.11
N GLU A 93 -3.43 18.89 -29.53
CA GLU A 93 -3.36 17.55 -28.95
C GLU A 93 -4.22 17.43 -27.69
N ALA A 94 -4.29 18.49 -26.88
CA ALA A 94 -5.15 18.54 -25.71
C ALA A 94 -6.65 18.50 -26.09
N THR A 95 -7.03 19.21 -27.16
CA THR A 95 -8.40 19.23 -27.68
C THR A 95 -8.79 17.85 -28.24
N GLU A 96 -7.88 17.18 -28.96
CA GLU A 96 -8.12 15.86 -29.53
C GLU A 96 -8.26 14.77 -28.45
N ALA A 97 -7.47 14.86 -27.38
CA ALA A 97 -7.59 13.98 -26.22
C ALA A 97 -8.95 14.14 -25.50
N TYR A 98 -9.45 15.37 -25.39
CA TYR A 98 -10.75 15.65 -24.79
C TYR A 98 -11.91 15.14 -25.64
N LEU A 99 -11.84 15.33 -26.97
CA LEU A 99 -12.85 14.84 -27.91
C LEU A 99 -12.94 13.31 -27.91
N ARG A 100 -11.79 12.61 -27.85
CA ARG A 100 -11.76 11.14 -27.73
C ARG A 100 -12.42 10.61 -26.46
N LEU A 101 -12.35 11.37 -25.38
CA LEU A 101 -12.94 10.98 -24.10
C LEU A 101 -14.47 11.13 -24.11
N LEU A 102 -14.98 12.13 -24.85
CA LEU A 102 -16.42 12.33 -25.05
C LEU A 102 -17.05 11.29 -25.98
N GLU A 103 -16.32 10.80 -26.98
CA GLU A 103 -16.79 9.72 -27.87
C GLU A 103 -16.81 8.32 -27.21
N ALA A 104 -16.20 8.17 -26.03
CA ALA A 104 -16.11 6.90 -25.31
C ALA A 104 -17.23 6.69 -24.27
N ILE A 105 -18.21 7.61 -24.19
CA ILE A 105 -19.44 7.52 -23.37
C ILE A 105 -20.63 7.24 -24.30
#